data_AF-A0A1U7IQ82-F1
#
_entry.id   AF-A0A1U7IQ82-F1
#
_cell.length_a   1.000
_cell.length_b   1.000
_cell.length_c   1.000
_cell.angle_alpha   90.00
_cell.angle_beta   90.00
_cell.angle_gamma   90.00
#
_symmetry.space_group_name_H-M   'P 1'
#
loop_
_entity.id
_entity.type
_entity.pdbx_description
1 polymer ?
#
loop_
_entity_poly.entity_id
_entity_poly.type
_entity_poly.pdbx_seq_one_letter_code
_entity_poly.pdbx_strand_id
1 'polypeptide(L)'
;MSQNSHSQKLYQKDSKNRKTTEKEYTRFVNHAIPLSSLTEKDLEALAAMFDPEDLAEVEAELSHYLNLMCPEPCWEEDPFDFLRDYL
;
A
#
# COMPACT_ATOMS: atom_id res chain seq x y z
N MET A 1 17.11 -54.34 1.13
CA MET A 1 17.76 -53.72 -0.04
C MET A 1 16.64 -53.14 -0.89
N SER A 2 16.55 -51.89 -1.32
CA SER A 2 17.29 -50.64 -1.13
C SER A 2 16.46 -49.56 -1.84
N GLN A 3 16.38 -48.33 -1.29
CA GLN A 3 16.10 -47.01 -1.94
C GLN A 3 14.82 -46.86 -2.78
N ASN A 4 13.80 -46.05 -2.45
CA ASN A 4 13.77 -44.59 -2.27
C ASN A 4 14.47 -43.79 -3.39
N SER A 5 13.73 -43.31 -4.40
CA SER A 5 14.07 -42.15 -5.27
C SER A 5 13.12 -42.03 -6.48
N HIS A 6 12.05 -41.24 -6.39
CA HIS A 6 11.61 -40.31 -7.47
C HIS A 6 10.30 -39.57 -7.12
N SER A 7 10.22 -39.03 -5.90
CA SER A 7 9.32 -37.89 -5.62
C SER A 7 9.88 -36.64 -6.29
N GLN A 8 9.89 -36.58 -7.62
CA GLN A 8 10.07 -35.37 -8.42
C GLN A 8 9.39 -35.55 -9.78
N LYS A 9 8.05 -35.71 -9.78
CA LYS A 9 7.27 -35.40 -10.97
C LYS A 9 7.20 -33.88 -11.06
N LEU A 10 8.10 -33.37 -11.90
CA LEU A 10 8.18 -32.02 -12.41
C LEU A 10 6.79 -31.46 -12.72
N TYR A 11 6.33 -30.52 -11.91
CA TYR A 11 5.47 -29.44 -12.41
C TYR A 11 6.35 -28.50 -13.22
N GLN A 12 6.60 -28.89 -14.47
CA GLN A 12 7.14 -28.01 -15.48
C GLN A 12 6.07 -27.84 -16.54
N LYS A 13 5.30 -26.76 -16.43
CA LYS A 13 4.41 -26.34 -17.51
C LYS A 13 4.26 -24.82 -17.54
N ASP A 14 4.94 -24.24 -18.53
CA ASP A 14 4.59 -23.03 -19.28
C ASP A 14 4.76 -21.66 -18.62
N SER A 15 6.02 -21.26 -18.39
CA SER A 15 6.43 -19.85 -18.38
C SER A 15 6.64 -19.37 -19.83
N LYS A 16 5.54 -19.05 -20.53
CA LYS A 16 5.61 -18.25 -21.76
C LYS A 16 4.73 -17.01 -21.66
N ASN A 17 5.44 -15.90 -21.67
CA ASN A 17 5.01 -14.56 -22.07
C ASN A 17 4.33 -13.68 -21.01
N ARG A 18 5.15 -13.04 -20.19
CA ARG A 18 4.90 -11.67 -19.75
C ARG A 18 6.10 -10.82 -20.13
N LYS A 19 6.10 -10.28 -21.35
CA LYS A 19 6.85 -9.06 -21.65
C LYS A 19 6.13 -7.93 -20.91
N THR A 20 6.32 -7.85 -19.59
CA THR A 20 5.90 -6.70 -18.81
C THR A 20 7.18 -5.95 -18.51
N THR A 21 7.32 -4.83 -19.19
CA THR A 21 8.44 -3.91 -19.16
C THR A 21 8.75 -3.49 -17.73
N GLU A 22 9.87 -4.01 -17.22
CA GLU A 22 10.54 -3.64 -15.97
C GLU A 22 10.84 -2.13 -15.85
N LYS A 23 10.63 -1.37 -16.93
CA LYS A 23 10.88 0.07 -17.06
C LYS A 23 9.71 0.98 -16.63
N GLU A 24 8.53 0.46 -16.30
CA GLU A 24 7.37 1.30 -15.94
C GLU A 24 7.10 1.47 -14.44
N TYR A 25 7.68 0.61 -13.57
CA TYR A 25 7.43 0.71 -12.12
C TYR A 25 8.32 1.70 -11.39
N THR A 26 9.46 2.11 -11.97
CA THR A 26 10.43 2.96 -11.27
C THR A 26 10.11 4.45 -11.34
N ARG A 27 9.09 4.87 -12.12
CA ARG A 27 8.79 6.30 -12.34
C ARG A 27 8.00 6.96 -11.20
N PHE A 28 7.45 6.19 -10.24
CA PHE A 28 6.52 6.74 -9.24
C PHE A 28 6.76 6.29 -7.78
N VAL A 29 7.94 5.78 -7.43
CA VAL A 29 8.16 5.19 -6.10
C VAL A 29 9.08 6.10 -5.26
N ASN A 30 8.50 7.16 -4.69
CA ASN A 30 9.13 7.96 -3.61
C ASN A 30 9.05 7.24 -2.25
N HIS A 31 9.13 5.92 -2.22
CA HIS A 31 9.10 5.13 -0.99
C HIS A 31 10.13 4.03 -1.04
N ALA A 32 10.61 3.62 0.14
CA ALA A 32 11.52 2.50 0.26
C ALA A 32 10.81 1.21 -0.22
N ILE A 33 11.50 0.43 -1.04
CA ILE A 33 11.03 -0.90 -1.44
C ILE A 33 10.93 -1.76 -0.17
N PRO A 34 9.77 -2.39 0.13
CA PRO A 34 9.62 -3.23 1.30
C PRO A 34 10.70 -4.33 1.35
N LEU A 35 11.28 -4.57 2.53
CA LEU A 35 12.34 -5.57 2.72
C LEU A 35 11.86 -7.00 2.44
N SER A 36 10.54 -7.24 2.56
CA SER A 36 9.88 -8.49 2.24
C SER A 36 8.43 -8.23 1.82
N SER A 37 7.81 -9.17 1.11
CA SER A 37 6.36 -9.17 0.90
C SER A 37 5.64 -9.29 2.24
N LEU A 38 4.50 -8.60 2.38
CA LEU A 38 3.63 -8.77 3.55
C LEU A 38 3.15 -10.22 3.64
N THR A 39 3.30 -10.80 4.82
CA THR A 39 2.74 -12.12 5.13
C THR A 39 1.27 -12.00 5.52
N GLU A 40 0.54 -13.12 5.51
CA GLU A 40 -0.86 -13.17 5.97
C GLU A 40 -1.01 -12.66 7.42
N LYS A 41 -0.03 -12.95 8.27
CA LYS A 41 0.03 -12.44 9.64
C LYS A 41 0.21 -10.93 9.71
N ASP A 42 1.00 -10.35 8.81
CA ASP A 42 1.18 -8.89 8.74
C ASP A 42 -0.13 -8.22 8.32
N LEU A 43 -0.86 -8.83 7.38
CA LEU A 43 -2.17 -8.33 6.96
C LEU A 43 -3.22 -8.40 8.07
N GLU A 44 -3.23 -9.48 8.85
CA GLU A 44 -4.11 -9.62 10.03
C GLU A 44 -3.78 -8.58 11.11
N ALA A 45 -2.49 -8.35 11.36
CA ALA A 45 -2.04 -7.33 12.30
C ALA A 45 -2.42 -5.92 11.82
N LEU A 46 -2.26 -5.63 10.53
CA LEU A 46 -2.70 -4.35 9.96
C LEU A 46 -4.22 -4.19 10.06
N ALA A 47 -5.00 -5.23 9.76
CA ALA A 47 -6.44 -5.18 9.89
C ALA A 47 -6.88 -4.88 11.33
N ALA A 48 -6.23 -5.47 12.33
CA ALA A 48 -6.48 -5.20 13.73
C ALA A 48 -6.03 -3.78 14.16
N MET A 49 -4.98 -3.22 13.56
CA MET A 49 -4.56 -1.84 13.82
C MET A 49 -5.54 -0.80 13.28
N PHE A 50 -6.26 -1.14 12.21
CA PHE A 50 -7.26 -0.28 11.58
C PHE A 50 -8.69 -0.76 11.88
N ASP A 51 -8.89 -1.43 13.02
CA ASP A 51 -10.20 -1.86 13.47
C ASP A 51 -11.13 -0.64 13.65
N PRO A 52 -12.30 -0.57 13.00
CA PRO A 52 -13.16 0.61 13.01
C PRO A 52 -13.76 1.01 14.36
N GLU A 53 -13.59 0.20 15.40
CA GLU A 53 -14.24 0.39 16.71
C GLU A 53 -13.95 1.77 17.31
N ASP A 54 -12.76 2.32 17.07
CA ASP A 54 -12.35 3.64 17.57
C ASP A 54 -12.39 4.75 16.50
N LEU A 55 -12.68 4.41 15.24
CA LEU A 55 -12.57 5.36 14.13
C LEU A 55 -13.57 6.52 14.25
N ALA A 56 -14.79 6.24 14.71
CA ALA A 56 -15.83 7.26 14.90
C ALA A 56 -15.49 8.23 16.05
N GLU A 57 -14.85 7.74 17.11
CA GLU A 57 -14.39 8.59 18.22
C GLU A 57 -13.25 9.50 17.75
N VAL A 58 -12.28 8.94 17.03
CA VAL A 58 -11.18 9.71 16.41
C VAL A 58 -11.71 10.74 15.43
N GLU A 59 -12.69 10.39 14.59
CA GLU A 59 -13.34 11.33 13.65
C GLU A 59 -14.00 12.49 14.39
N ALA A 60 -14.74 12.21 15.47
CA ALA A 60 -15.40 13.23 16.27
C ALA A 60 -14.38 14.16 16.97
N GLU A 61 -13.30 13.60 17.49
CA GLU A 61 -12.21 14.36 18.11
C GLU A 61 -11.50 15.25 17.09
N LEU A 62 -11.12 14.70 15.93
CA LEU A 62 -10.48 15.46 14.85
C LEU A 62 -11.40 16.59 14.37
N SER A 63 -12.69 16.30 14.16
CA SER A 63 -13.68 17.31 13.76
C SER A 63 -13.79 18.42 14.80
N HIS A 64 -13.77 18.10 16.09
CA HIS A 64 -13.80 19.09 17.15
C HIS A 64 -12.59 20.03 17.06
N TYR A 65 -11.37 19.50 16.96
CA TYR A 65 -10.17 20.33 16.87
C TYR A 65 -10.07 21.13 15.57
N LEU A 66 -10.45 20.55 14.43
CA LEU A 66 -10.47 21.24 13.15
C LEU A 66 -11.41 22.46 13.19
N ASN A 67 -12.59 22.32 13.81
CA ASN A 67 -13.53 23.42 13.98
C ASN A 67 -13.02 24.53 14.93
N LEU A 68 -12.06 24.22 15.80
CA LEU A 68 -11.43 25.22 16.68
C LEU A 68 -10.27 25.97 16.00
N MET A 69 -9.79 25.50 14.84
CA MET A 69 -8.71 26.19 14.14
C MET A 69 -9.25 27.42 13.43
N CYS A 70 -8.66 28.58 13.72
CA CYS A 70 -8.94 29.84 13.05
C CYS A 70 -7.63 30.49 12.58
N PRO A 71 -7.50 30.84 11.28
CA PRO A 71 -8.51 30.70 10.22
C PRO A 71 -8.75 29.24 9.83
N GLU A 72 -9.88 28.99 9.16
CA GLU A 72 -10.19 27.69 8.58
C GLU A 72 -9.07 27.30 7.59
N PRO A 73 -8.52 26.07 7.64
CA PRO A 73 -7.51 25.66 6.68
C PRO A 73 -8.10 25.50 5.28
N CYS A 74 -7.28 25.72 4.27
CA CYS A 74 -7.65 25.63 2.85
C CYS A 74 -7.82 24.18 2.34
N TRP A 75 -8.48 23.29 3.09
CA TRP A 75 -8.58 21.86 2.76
C TRP A 75 -9.21 21.57 1.39
N GLU A 76 -10.16 22.42 0.97
CA GLU A 76 -10.91 22.28 -0.29
C GLU A 76 -10.21 22.93 -1.49
N GLU A 77 -9.21 23.78 -1.25
CA GLU A 77 -8.42 24.41 -2.31
C GLU A 77 -7.13 23.60 -2.48
N ASP A 78 -6.80 23.17 -3.70
CA ASP A 78 -5.48 22.58 -3.94
C ASP A 78 -4.43 23.67 -3.67
N PRO A 79 -3.61 23.55 -2.60
CA PRO A 79 -2.63 24.59 -2.27
C PRO A 79 -1.57 24.74 -3.38
N PHE A 80 -1.51 23.78 -4.31
CA PHE A 80 -0.64 23.76 -5.47
C PHE A 80 -1.33 24.16 -6.77
N ASP A 81 -2.57 24.66 -6.72
CA ASP A 81 -3.29 25.09 -7.92
C ASP A 81 -2.50 26.11 -8.75
N PHE A 82 -1.72 26.97 -8.09
CA PHE A 82 -0.82 27.93 -8.73
C PHE A 82 0.27 27.26 -9.58
N LEU A 83 0.69 26.02 -9.26
CA LEU A 83 1.73 25.30 -10.01
C LEU A 83 1.25 24.84 -11.38
N ARG A 84 -0.06 24.81 -11.63
CA ARG A 84 -0.62 24.49 -12.96
C ARG A 84 -0.15 25.45 -14.04
N ASP A 85 0.19 26.69 -13.67
CA ASP A 85 0.70 27.70 -14.60
C ASP A 85 2.21 27.55 -14.89
N TYR A 86 2.92 26.67 -14.17
CA TYR A 86 4.38 26.51 -14.22
C TYR A 86 4.87 25.12 -14.68
N LEU A 87 3.98 24.12 -14.82
CA LEU A 87 4.28 22.74 -15.26
C LEU A 87 3.69 22.44 -16.64
#